data_AF-A0A8X6LEU5-F1
#
_entry.id   AF-A0A8X6LEU5-F1
#
_cell.length_a   1.000
_cell.length_b   1.000
_cell.length_c   1.000
_cell.angle_alpha   90.00
_cell.angle_beta   90.00
_cell.angle_gamma   90.00
#
_symmetry.space_group_name_H-M   'P 1'
#
loop_
_entity.id
_entity.type
_entity.pdbx_description
1 polymer ?
#
loop_
_entity_poly.entity_id
_entity_poly.type
_entity_poly.pdbx_seq_one_letter_code
_entity_poly.pdbx_strand_id
1 'polypeptide(L)'
;MESTLRATNGLDSAFRIIERCRRPNKNFNSEEVIFQVLLDADYWLNNRAITIGETNDAIRTLFETLLRRMTSSLEPTDLIRVIIFSEHLDRPISTHLMLVSEMSVEKIMACATKVLQSKTEVRLDEGFNIEIITIRRPVGSGKRNRRVIIPSIDRLRKTSIRCVPDDDLNICCAKAILLAIAEVEKDADLRYLRRKDCCILQKRAIALHQKTGVPQRPCGFEEIALFEQYLKAQVIAISTTALNQLYQCRKCCKVILRKACPRSQHQCGEKRCPSCKKVVAENHMCYLQKESAKKSNEKLIFFDFETDQSTGEHIVNFVVSQYLDGTEFVCEGYNAIDKFCKYLFSPQHKGFTAIAHNMKGFDGQFILRWMLEQGQCPRVIPNGSKIMCITLSALNIRIIDSFNFFPMSLSKLPKTFGLEELAKGYFPHLFNCPSNQSYVGSFPDSALFSPSTMSTGDREKFFLWYNGQKTNTFDFKKEMLKYCRSDVDILRRCCKIFREQF
;
A
#
# COMPACT_ATOMS: atom_id res chain seq x y z
N MET A 1 18.35 30.15 42.03
CA MET A 1 19.52 29.32 42.37
C MET A 1 19.31 27.97 41.71
N GLU A 2 19.70 27.89 40.45
CA GLU A 2 19.81 26.64 39.70
C GLU A 2 20.99 25.84 40.26
N SER A 3 20.71 24.64 40.77
CA SER A 3 21.75 23.63 41.02
C SER A 3 21.79 22.69 39.82
N THR A 4 22.60 23.07 38.85
CA THR A 4 22.99 22.27 37.69
C THR A 4 23.85 21.11 38.18
N LEU A 5 23.27 19.92 38.31
CA LEU A 5 24.03 18.68 38.43
C LEU A 5 24.49 18.28 37.02
N ARG A 6 25.75 18.63 36.70
CA ARG A 6 26.54 17.97 35.65
C ARG A 6 26.96 16.59 36.16
N ALA A 7 26.69 15.54 35.38
CA ALA A 7 27.65 14.49 35.02
C ALA A 7 26.96 13.33 34.29
N THR A 8 27.09 13.29 32.96
CA THR A 8 27.28 12.05 32.18
C THR A 8 28.01 12.43 30.90
N ASN A 9 29.32 12.18 30.83
CA ASN A 9 30.10 12.24 29.60
C ASN A 9 29.73 11.02 28.73
N GLY A 10 28.76 11.18 27.83
CA GLY A 10 28.33 10.14 26.89
C GLY A 10 27.73 10.74 25.63
N LEU A 11 27.63 9.92 24.57
CA LEU A 11 26.97 10.24 23.29
C LEU A 11 25.50 10.69 23.45
N ASP A 12 24.90 10.53 24.63
CA ASP A 12 23.56 11.03 25.01
C ASP A 12 23.40 12.55 24.84
N SER A 13 24.48 13.32 24.86
CA SER A 13 24.45 14.78 24.62
C SER A 13 24.54 15.19 23.15
N ALA A 14 24.64 14.23 22.21
CA ALA A 14 24.78 14.53 20.78
C ALA A 14 23.48 15.00 20.12
N PHE A 15 22.33 14.65 20.69
CA PHE A 15 21.01 14.98 20.16
C PHE A 15 20.11 15.56 21.25
N ARG A 16 19.37 16.62 20.92
CA ARG A 16 18.26 17.10 21.73
C ARG A 16 16.96 16.47 21.22
N ILE A 17 16.33 15.65 22.07
CA ILE A 17 15.06 14.98 21.79
C ILE A 17 13.94 15.76 22.47
N ILE A 18 13.04 16.34 21.67
CA ILE A 18 11.90 17.11 22.15
C ILE A 18 10.61 16.37 21.78
N GLU A 19 9.84 15.94 22.77
CA GLU A 19 8.48 15.42 22.53
C GLU A 19 7.59 16.59 22.09
N ARG A 20 7.12 16.58 20.84
CA ARG A 20 6.27 17.64 20.27
C ARG A 20 4.80 17.37 20.51
N CYS A 21 4.40 16.11 20.43
CA CYS A 21 3.00 15.73 20.52
C CYS A 21 2.88 14.27 20.96
N ARG A 22 1.95 14.01 21.89
CA ARG A 22 1.52 12.66 22.28
C ARG A 22 0.00 12.57 22.13
N ARG A 23 -0.45 11.59 21.37
CA ARG A 23 -1.84 11.41 20.98
C ARG A 23 -2.31 10.00 21.35
N PRO A 24 -3.04 9.83 22.47
CA PRO A 24 -3.65 8.56 22.80
C PRO A 24 -4.91 8.33 21.96
N ASN A 25 -5.02 7.15 21.36
CA ASN A 25 -6.15 6.71 20.57
C ASN A 25 -6.87 5.54 21.26
N LYS A 26 -7.91 5.90 22.03
CA LYS A 26 -8.70 4.95 22.83
C LYS A 26 -9.41 3.88 22.00
N ASN A 27 -9.74 4.17 20.74
CA ASN A 27 -10.48 3.25 19.88
C ASN A 27 -9.62 2.09 19.35
N PHE A 28 -8.32 2.30 19.26
CA PHE A 28 -7.35 1.32 18.77
C PHE A 28 -6.40 0.84 19.86
N ASN A 29 -6.60 1.32 21.09
CA ASN A 29 -5.68 1.11 22.20
C ASN A 29 -4.24 1.47 21.80
N SER A 30 -4.08 2.54 21.01
CA SER A 30 -2.81 2.94 20.41
C SER A 30 -2.36 4.31 20.90
N GLU A 31 -1.07 4.58 20.91
CA GLU A 31 -0.48 5.87 21.23
C GLU A 31 0.46 6.28 20.10
N GLU A 32 0.27 7.49 19.57
CA GLU A 32 1.16 8.12 18.59
C GLU A 32 1.96 9.20 19.30
N VAL A 33 3.28 9.14 19.23
CA VAL A 33 4.18 10.13 19.82
C VAL A 33 5.13 10.66 18.75
N ILE A 34 5.18 11.98 18.60
CA ILE A 34 6.04 12.66 17.65
C ILE A 34 7.17 13.34 18.43
N PHE A 35 8.39 12.90 18.17
CA PHE A 35 9.63 13.49 18.67
C PHE A 35 10.26 14.35 17.57
N GLN A 36 10.73 15.53 17.92
CA GLN A 36 11.68 16.27 17.09
C GLN A 36 13.09 16.02 17.62
N VAL A 37 13.98 15.61 16.74
CA VAL A 37 15.39 15.38 17.01
C VAL A 37 16.19 16.51 16.39
N LEU A 38 16.95 17.22 17.21
CA LEU A 38 17.85 18.29 16.80
C LEU A 38 19.29 17.90 17.11
N LEU A 39 20.23 18.25 16.24
CA LEU A 39 21.65 18.13 16.55
C LEU A 39 22.04 19.13 17.63
N ASP A 40 22.78 18.69 18.65
CA ASP A 40 23.32 19.61 19.65
C ASP A 40 24.61 20.27 19.13
N ALA A 41 24.47 21.46 18.53
CA ALA A 41 25.60 22.18 17.95
C ALA A 41 26.79 22.32 18.91
N ASP A 42 26.57 22.48 20.22
CA ASP A 42 27.64 22.63 21.20
C ASP A 42 28.44 21.34 21.41
N TYR A 43 27.80 20.16 21.28
CA TYR A 43 28.47 18.86 21.32
C TYR A 43 29.32 18.62 20.07
N TRP A 44 28.78 18.96 18.89
CA TRP A 44 29.44 18.71 17.60
C TRP A 44 30.53 19.75 17.27
N LEU A 45 30.42 21.00 17.75
CA LEU A 45 31.46 22.04 17.58
C LEU A 45 32.71 21.80 18.44
N ASN A 46 32.55 21.21 19.63
CA ASN A 46 33.66 20.95 20.56
C ASN A 46 34.47 19.70 20.19
N ASN A 47 33.92 18.81 19.36
CA ASN A 47 34.56 17.58 18.91
C ASN A 47 34.92 17.71 17.41
N ARG A 48 36.06 18.34 17.11
CA ARG A 48 36.45 18.79 15.74
C ARG A 48 36.84 17.70 14.74
N ALA A 49 36.78 16.41 15.09
CA ALA A 49 37.06 15.32 14.16
C ALA A 49 36.22 14.09 14.54
N ILE A 50 34.94 14.10 14.19
CA ILE A 50 34.05 12.96 14.44
C ILE A 50 34.08 12.04 13.24
N THR A 51 34.41 10.79 13.48
CA THR A 51 34.41 9.73 12.47
C THR A 51 32.98 9.29 12.11
N ILE A 52 32.81 8.69 10.94
CA ILE A 52 31.53 8.11 10.51
C ILE A 52 31.05 7.04 11.52
N GLY A 53 31.98 6.31 12.15
CA GLY A 53 31.69 5.33 13.20
C GLY A 53 31.02 5.96 14.42
N GLU A 54 31.62 7.03 14.95
CA GLU A 54 31.08 7.75 16.12
C GLU A 54 29.71 8.39 15.83
N THR A 55 29.46 8.80 14.58
CA THR A 55 28.14 9.30 14.16
C THR A 55 27.09 8.19 14.15
N ASN A 56 27.44 7.00 13.66
CA ASN A 56 26.55 5.84 13.68
C ASN A 56 26.23 5.40 15.11
N ASP A 57 27.22 5.44 16.01
CA ASP A 57 27.03 5.11 17.42
C ASP A 57 26.13 6.12 18.14
N ALA A 58 26.26 7.41 17.80
CA ALA A 58 25.36 8.45 18.31
C ALA A 58 23.90 8.21 17.87
N ILE A 59 23.69 7.89 16.59
CA ILE A 59 22.35 7.61 16.03
C ILE A 59 21.77 6.32 16.64
N ARG A 60 22.61 5.30 16.85
CA ARG A 60 22.21 4.07 17.53
C ARG A 60 21.71 4.40 18.95
N THR A 61 22.50 5.17 19.70
CA THR A 61 22.17 5.62 21.06
C THR A 61 20.86 6.41 21.11
N LEU A 62 20.61 7.27 20.11
CA LEU A 62 19.33 7.98 19.95
C LEU A 62 18.15 7.02 19.84
N PHE A 63 18.23 6.03 18.94
CA PHE A 63 17.14 5.06 18.76
C PHE A 63 16.97 4.13 19.95
N GLU A 64 18.06 3.73 20.61
CA GLU A 64 18.02 2.95 21.85
C GLU A 64 17.29 3.73 22.96
N THR A 65 17.60 5.02 23.11
CA THR A 65 16.95 5.90 24.07
C THR A 65 15.47 6.05 23.78
N LEU A 66 15.10 6.27 22.52
CA LEU A 66 13.70 6.40 22.10
C LEU A 66 12.91 5.11 22.28
N LEU A 67 13.45 3.97 21.85
CA LEU A 67 12.81 2.67 22.05
C LEU A 67 12.63 2.40 23.53
N ARG A 68 13.67 2.56 24.35
CA ARG A 68 13.59 2.36 25.81
C ARG A 68 12.51 3.23 26.46
N ARG A 69 12.43 4.51 26.07
CA ARG A 69 11.38 5.43 26.56
C ARG A 69 9.98 4.95 26.17
N MET A 70 9.79 4.52 24.92
CA MET A 70 8.47 4.16 24.39
C MET A 70 8.00 2.75 24.75
N THR A 71 8.91 1.78 24.88
CA THR A 71 8.56 0.38 25.16
C THR A 71 8.50 0.08 26.65
N SER A 72 8.97 0.97 27.53
CA SER A 72 8.97 0.79 29.00
C SER A 72 7.59 0.45 29.60
N SER A 73 6.51 0.85 28.93
CA SER A 73 5.13 0.64 29.38
C SER A 73 4.32 -0.32 28.51
N LEU A 74 4.98 -1.07 27.62
CA LEU A 74 4.36 -1.97 26.63
C LEU A 74 4.73 -3.42 26.88
N GLU A 75 3.82 -4.32 26.54
CA GLU A 75 4.06 -5.77 26.57
C GLU A 75 4.81 -6.23 25.30
N PRO A 76 5.60 -7.31 25.36
CA PRO A 76 6.32 -7.84 24.18
C PRO A 76 5.40 -8.17 22.99
N THR A 77 4.13 -8.49 23.25
CA THR A 77 3.11 -8.83 22.25
C THR A 77 2.41 -7.61 21.62
N ASP A 78 2.63 -6.41 22.17
CA ASP A 78 2.11 -5.17 21.62
C ASP A 78 2.77 -4.85 20.28
N LEU A 79 2.16 -3.97 19.48
CA LEU A 79 2.73 -3.58 18.19
C LEU A 79 3.39 -2.20 18.27
N ILE A 80 4.47 -2.03 17.53
CA ILE A 80 5.20 -0.78 17.42
C ILE A 80 5.60 -0.52 15.96
N ARG A 81 5.58 0.75 15.57
CA ARG A 81 6.05 1.24 14.28
C ARG A 81 6.78 2.56 14.48
N VAL A 82 7.92 2.72 13.81
CA VAL A 82 8.71 3.95 13.80
C VAL A 82 8.71 4.54 12.40
N ILE A 83 8.48 5.84 12.31
CA ILE A 83 8.47 6.60 11.07
C ILE A 83 9.35 7.83 11.25
N ILE A 84 10.30 8.04 10.34
CA ILE A 84 11.24 9.16 10.33
C ILE A 84 10.84 10.09 9.18
N PHE A 85 10.64 11.35 9.51
CA PHE A 85 10.29 12.44 8.61
C PHE A 85 11.39 13.48 8.59
N SER A 86 11.79 13.89 7.41
CA SER A 86 12.64 15.05 7.18
C SER A 86 12.13 15.76 5.94
N GLU A 87 12.26 17.08 5.88
CA GLU A 87 11.88 17.88 4.71
C GLU A 87 12.70 17.51 3.47
N HIS A 88 13.89 16.94 3.68
CA HIS A 88 14.82 16.48 2.63
C HIS A 88 14.53 15.07 2.11
N LEU A 89 13.55 14.37 2.68
CA LEU A 89 13.14 13.03 2.24
C LEU A 89 11.88 13.12 1.37
N ASP A 90 11.96 12.59 0.13
CA ASP A 90 10.78 12.54 -0.78
C ASP A 90 9.65 11.68 -0.20
N ARG A 91 10.02 10.73 0.67
CA ARG A 91 9.12 9.84 1.39
C ARG A 91 9.66 9.57 2.79
N PRO A 92 8.79 9.45 3.80
CA PRO A 92 9.22 9.10 5.15
C PRO A 92 9.84 7.70 5.18
N ILE A 93 10.91 7.55 5.97
CA ILE A 93 11.49 6.24 6.26
C ILE A 93 10.60 5.59 7.30
N SER A 94 10.05 4.42 7.01
CA SER A 94 9.10 3.77 7.90
C SER A 94 9.52 2.33 8.12
N THR A 95 9.52 1.89 9.38
CA THR A 95 9.44 0.47 9.68
C THR A 95 8.03 -0.04 9.34
N HIS A 96 7.88 -1.35 9.16
CA HIS A 96 6.57 -1.96 9.20
C HIS A 96 6.08 -2.04 10.67
N LEU A 97 4.79 -2.29 10.84
CA LEU A 97 4.19 -2.53 12.15
C LEU A 97 4.56 -3.95 12.59
N MET A 98 5.27 -4.10 13.70
CA MET A 98 5.78 -5.39 14.20
C MET A 98 5.59 -5.51 15.71
N LEU A 99 5.85 -6.68 16.29
CA LEU A 99 5.79 -6.87 17.73
C LEU A 99 6.87 -6.05 18.45
N VAL A 100 6.59 -5.60 19.67
CA VAL A 100 7.59 -4.93 20.51
C VAL A 100 8.78 -5.86 20.77
N SER A 101 8.55 -7.16 20.95
CA SER A 101 9.62 -8.18 21.08
C SER A 101 10.52 -8.29 19.85
N GLU A 102 10.00 -7.91 18.68
CA GLU A 102 10.72 -7.99 17.41
C GLU A 102 11.42 -6.67 17.05
N MET A 103 11.04 -5.56 17.67
CA MET A 103 11.58 -4.24 17.35
C MET A 103 12.98 -4.07 17.95
N SER A 104 13.94 -3.74 17.10
CA SER A 104 15.34 -3.48 17.48
C SER A 104 15.87 -2.26 16.73
N VAL A 105 16.94 -1.67 17.28
CA VAL A 105 17.59 -0.51 16.66
C VAL A 105 18.18 -0.88 15.30
N GLU A 106 18.69 -2.10 15.16
CA GLU A 106 19.20 -2.65 13.91
C GLU A 106 18.16 -2.63 12.80
N LYS A 107 16.89 -2.94 13.11
CA LYS A 107 15.79 -2.89 12.13
C LYS A 107 15.48 -1.45 11.69
N ILE A 108 15.52 -0.50 12.62
CA ILE A 108 15.32 0.93 12.31
C ILE A 108 16.48 1.44 11.43
N MET A 109 17.72 1.12 11.83
CA MET A 109 18.92 1.49 11.09
C MET A 109 18.94 0.87 9.69
N ALA A 110 18.57 -0.41 9.53
CA ALA A 110 18.49 -1.06 8.23
C ALA A 110 17.47 -0.36 7.30
N CYS A 111 16.31 0.04 7.83
CA CYS A 111 15.34 0.83 7.08
C CYS A 111 15.90 2.20 6.66
N ALA A 112 16.62 2.87 7.56
CA ALA A 112 17.27 4.15 7.25
C ALA A 112 18.36 4.00 6.19
N THR A 113 19.29 3.05 6.35
CA THR A 113 20.38 2.78 5.39
C THR A 113 19.84 2.45 4.00
N LYS A 114 18.79 1.63 3.88
CA LYS A 114 18.18 1.28 2.59
C LYS A 114 17.69 2.52 1.82
N VAL A 115 17.17 3.52 2.52
CA VAL A 115 16.67 4.75 1.89
C VAL A 115 17.83 5.73 1.63
N LEU A 116 18.76 5.86 2.57
CA LEU A 116 19.92 6.74 2.45
C LEU A 116 20.89 6.33 1.34
N GLN A 117 21.01 5.04 1.02
CA GLN A 117 21.80 4.53 -0.12
C GLN A 117 21.38 5.13 -1.49
N SER A 118 20.18 5.69 -1.58
CA SER A 118 19.66 6.29 -2.81
C SER A 118 19.83 7.82 -2.90
N LYS A 119 20.38 8.47 -1.87
CA LYS A 119 20.55 9.93 -1.81
C LYS A 119 22.02 10.32 -1.66
N THR A 120 22.46 11.32 -2.43
CA THR A 120 23.85 11.79 -2.48
C THR A 120 24.22 12.68 -1.29
N GLU A 121 23.28 13.42 -0.70
CA GLU A 121 23.51 14.26 0.48
C GLU A 121 22.25 14.31 1.35
N VAL A 122 22.42 14.16 2.68
CA VAL A 122 21.37 14.44 3.67
C VAL A 122 21.94 15.42 4.67
N ARG A 123 21.40 16.63 4.69
CA ARG A 123 21.80 17.65 5.67
C ARG A 123 21.11 17.34 7.00
N LEU A 124 21.93 17.14 8.04
CA LEU A 124 21.46 16.84 9.40
C LEU A 124 21.24 18.11 10.24
N ASP A 125 21.66 19.27 9.73
CA ASP A 125 21.63 20.59 10.38
C ASP A 125 20.22 21.07 10.74
N GLU A 126 19.21 20.72 9.96
CA GLU A 126 17.81 21.12 10.19
C GLU A 126 17.01 20.16 11.09
N GLY A 127 17.64 19.07 11.56
CA GLY A 127 17.00 18.05 12.37
C GLY A 127 15.96 17.20 11.63
N PHE A 128 15.28 16.31 12.35
CA PHE A 128 14.25 15.45 11.78
C PHE A 128 13.20 15.06 12.82
N ASN A 129 12.00 14.67 12.36
CA ASN A 129 10.92 14.21 13.22
C ASN A 129 10.84 12.69 13.21
N ILE A 130 10.63 12.08 14.37
CA ILE A 130 10.38 10.66 14.53
C ILE A 130 8.98 10.49 15.12
N GLU A 131 8.09 9.87 14.37
CA GLU A 131 6.78 9.42 14.85
C GLU A 131 6.86 7.96 15.25
N ILE A 132 6.47 7.67 16.49
CA ILE A 132 6.38 6.32 17.03
C ILE A 132 4.92 6.02 17.30
N ILE A 133 4.41 4.97 16.67
CA ILE A 133 3.04 4.48 16.85
C ILE A 133 3.13 3.16 17.62
N THR A 134 2.48 3.09 18.78
CA THR A 134 2.39 1.89 19.61
C THR A 134 0.93 1.44 19.69
N ILE A 135 0.66 0.14 19.71
CA ILE A 135 -0.70 -0.43 19.77
C ILE A 135 -0.71 -1.54 20.82
N ARG A 136 -1.41 -1.31 21.93
CA ARG A 136 -1.55 -2.29 23.00
C ARG A 136 -2.56 -3.36 22.63
N ARG A 137 -2.17 -4.63 22.70
CA ARG A 137 -2.97 -5.80 22.34
C ARG A 137 -3.38 -6.57 23.60
N PRO A 138 -4.57 -6.31 24.18
CA PRO A 138 -5.09 -7.17 25.23
C PRO A 138 -5.31 -8.57 24.67
N VAL A 139 -4.95 -9.60 25.45
CA VAL A 139 -5.09 -11.01 25.07
C VAL A 139 -6.58 -11.35 25.01
N GLY A 140 -7.19 -11.24 23.83
CA GLY A 140 -8.63 -11.43 23.65
C GLY A 140 -9.10 -11.22 22.21
N SER A 141 -10.00 -12.10 21.77
CA SER A 141 -10.43 -12.33 20.39
C SER A 141 -11.04 -11.13 19.66
N GLY A 142 -10.63 -10.97 18.39
CA GLY A 142 -11.52 -10.73 17.26
C GLY A 142 -12.53 -9.58 17.36
N LYS A 143 -12.12 -8.37 17.00
CA LYS A 143 -13.02 -7.41 16.31
C LYS A 143 -12.28 -6.76 15.14
N ARG A 144 -12.94 -6.83 13.97
CA ARG A 144 -12.58 -6.32 12.63
C ARG A 144 -11.45 -5.28 12.61
N ASN A 145 -10.40 -5.57 11.83
CA ASN A 145 -9.39 -4.60 11.34
C ASN A 145 -10.05 -3.26 10.97
N ARG A 146 -10.08 -2.31 11.90
CA ARG A 146 -10.47 -0.93 11.61
C ARG A 146 -9.21 -0.23 11.09
N ARG A 147 -9.36 0.40 9.93
CA ARG A 147 -8.26 0.98 9.17
C ARG A 147 -7.76 2.26 9.85
N VAL A 148 -6.45 2.39 10.04
CA VAL A 148 -5.79 3.65 10.44
C VAL A 148 -6.03 4.69 9.35
N ILE A 149 -6.55 5.87 9.72
CA ILE A 149 -6.80 6.98 8.80
C ILE A 149 -5.46 7.70 8.56
N ILE A 150 -5.04 7.78 7.31
CA ILE A 150 -3.87 8.54 6.87
C ILE A 150 -4.41 9.79 6.16
N PRO A 151 -4.40 10.99 6.78
CA PRO A 151 -5.07 12.18 6.26
C PRO A 151 -4.69 12.53 4.81
N SER A 152 -3.43 12.30 4.42
CA SER A 152 -2.93 12.58 3.07
C SER A 152 -3.47 11.65 1.98
N ILE A 153 -3.88 10.43 2.36
CA ILE A 153 -4.37 9.39 1.45
C ILE A 153 -5.90 9.24 1.53
N ASP A 154 -6.45 9.28 2.74
CA ASP A 154 -7.89 9.08 2.96
C ASP A 154 -8.74 10.23 2.44
N ARG A 155 -8.19 11.45 2.37
CA ARG A 155 -8.84 12.59 1.70
C ARG A 155 -9.15 12.32 0.23
N LEU A 156 -8.31 11.55 -0.46
CA LEU A 156 -8.46 11.21 -1.88
C LEU A 156 -9.52 10.12 -2.12
N ARG A 157 -9.96 9.44 -1.05
CA ARG A 157 -10.93 8.33 -1.08
C ARG A 157 -12.34 8.75 -0.66
N LYS A 158 -12.53 10.01 -0.22
CA LYS A 158 -13.80 10.50 0.33
C LYS A 158 -14.85 10.67 -0.78
N THR A 159 -15.97 9.96 -0.66
CA THR A 159 -17.05 9.91 -1.67
C THR A 159 -18.29 10.72 -1.30
N SER A 160 -18.35 11.26 -0.08
CA SER A 160 -19.50 12.02 0.43
C SER A 160 -19.06 13.23 1.27
N ILE A 161 -19.79 14.33 1.11
CA ILE A 161 -19.59 15.59 1.85
C ILE A 161 -20.91 15.98 2.48
N ARG A 162 -20.90 16.28 3.77
CA ARG A 162 -22.00 16.93 4.47
C ARG A 162 -21.57 18.37 4.73
N CYS A 163 -22.36 19.31 4.22
CA CYS A 163 -22.08 20.72 4.39
C CYS A 163 -22.88 21.24 5.58
N VAL A 164 -22.20 21.94 6.48
CA VAL A 164 -22.82 22.74 7.53
C VAL A 164 -22.77 24.18 7.02
N PRO A 165 -23.91 24.84 6.79
CA PRO A 165 -23.91 26.21 6.32
C PRO A 165 -23.31 27.13 7.38
N ASP A 166 -22.70 28.21 6.91
CA ASP A 166 -22.30 29.30 7.77
C ASP A 166 -23.54 29.85 8.50
N ASP A 167 -23.32 30.27 9.73
CA ASP A 167 -24.36 30.87 10.56
C ASP A 167 -23.84 32.16 11.20
N ASP A 168 -24.74 33.11 11.42
CA ASP A 168 -24.41 34.43 11.96
C ASP A 168 -23.94 34.39 13.42
N LEU A 169 -24.09 33.22 14.08
CA LEU A 169 -23.67 32.98 15.45
C LEU A 169 -22.24 32.41 15.53
N ASN A 170 -21.57 32.18 14.40
CA ASN A 170 -20.22 31.61 14.31
C ASN A 170 -20.06 30.24 15.02
N ILE A 171 -21.11 29.43 15.07
CA ILE A 171 -21.09 28.09 15.72
C ILE A 171 -21.02 26.94 14.69
N CYS A 172 -20.70 27.24 13.43
CA CYS A 172 -20.71 26.27 12.33
C CYS A 172 -19.70 25.12 12.54
N CYS A 173 -18.55 25.39 13.17
CA CYS A 173 -17.57 24.36 13.53
C CYS A 173 -18.15 23.34 14.52
N ALA A 174 -18.71 23.83 15.64
CA ALA A 174 -19.37 22.99 16.64
C ALA A 174 -20.54 22.18 16.05
N LYS A 175 -21.37 22.80 15.21
CA LYS A 175 -22.45 22.11 14.47
C LYS A 175 -21.90 20.99 13.58
N ALA A 176 -20.79 21.21 12.88
CA ALA A 176 -20.18 20.21 12.02
C ALA A 176 -19.65 19.00 12.80
N ILE A 177 -18.99 19.23 13.93
CA ILE A 177 -18.47 18.16 14.79
C ILE A 177 -19.62 17.34 15.38
N LEU A 178 -20.64 18.01 15.94
CA LEU A 178 -21.80 17.33 16.54
C LEU A 178 -22.60 16.53 15.52
N LEU A 179 -22.78 17.06 14.30
CA LEU A 179 -23.45 16.34 13.23
C LEU A 179 -22.64 15.10 12.77
N ALA A 180 -21.31 15.21 12.75
CA ALA A 180 -20.45 14.08 12.41
C ALA A 180 -20.49 12.98 13.48
N ILE A 181 -20.50 13.35 14.76
CA ILE A 181 -20.65 12.41 15.88
C ILE A 181 -22.01 11.70 15.81
N ALA A 182 -23.09 12.45 15.63
CA ALA A 182 -24.43 11.88 15.50
C ALA A 182 -24.54 10.86 14.34
N GLU A 183 -23.82 11.08 13.23
CA GLU A 183 -23.76 10.15 12.11
C GLU A 183 -22.99 8.86 12.46
N VAL A 184 -21.87 8.98 13.18
CA VAL A 184 -21.02 7.85 13.61
C VAL A 184 -21.76 6.98 14.64
N GLU A 185 -22.42 7.63 15.59
CA GLU A 185 -23.18 6.98 16.67
C GLU A 185 -24.54 6.46 16.23
N LYS A 186 -24.98 6.81 15.01
CA LYS A 186 -26.32 6.50 14.47
C LYS A 186 -27.44 7.03 15.37
N ASP A 187 -27.32 8.29 15.78
CA ASP A 187 -28.34 8.99 16.58
C ASP A 187 -29.72 8.84 15.92
N ALA A 188 -30.73 8.48 16.71
CA ALA A 188 -32.10 8.30 16.23
C ALA A 188 -32.65 9.60 15.60
N ASP A 189 -32.19 10.75 16.09
CA ASP A 189 -32.63 12.06 15.64
C ASP A 189 -31.80 12.64 14.48
N LEU A 190 -30.87 11.86 13.92
CA LEU A 190 -29.98 12.30 12.85
C LEU A 190 -30.74 12.91 11.66
N ARG A 191 -31.95 12.42 11.35
CA ARG A 191 -32.80 12.98 10.30
C ARG A 191 -33.22 14.42 10.59
N TYR A 192 -33.48 14.77 11.85
CA TYR A 192 -33.88 16.10 12.29
C TYR A 192 -32.69 17.04 12.43
N LEU A 193 -31.54 16.53 12.93
CA LEU A 193 -30.30 17.30 13.06
C LEU A 193 -29.75 17.78 11.71
N ARG A 194 -30.10 17.10 10.60
CA ARG A 194 -29.70 17.49 9.24
C ARG A 194 -30.47 18.68 8.67
N ARG A 195 -31.56 19.14 9.30
CA ARG A 195 -32.34 20.28 8.78
C ARG A 195 -31.54 21.56 8.99
N LYS A 196 -31.56 22.44 7.97
CA LYS A 196 -30.84 23.73 8.00
C LYS A 196 -31.21 24.58 9.23
N ASP A 197 -32.50 24.58 9.57
CA ASP A 197 -33.07 25.41 10.63
C ASP A 197 -33.26 24.63 11.94
N CYS A 198 -32.41 23.62 12.18
CA CYS A 198 -32.54 22.75 13.35
C CYS A 198 -32.12 23.48 14.64
N CYS A 199 -33.13 23.96 15.38
CA CYS A 199 -32.93 24.62 16.67
C CYS A 199 -32.24 23.72 17.72
N ILE A 200 -32.41 22.39 17.62
CA ILE A 200 -31.78 21.43 18.53
C ILE A 200 -30.27 21.38 18.30
N LEU A 201 -29.82 21.26 17.05
CA LEU A 201 -28.40 21.24 16.72
C LEU A 201 -27.73 22.58 17.11
N GLN A 202 -28.42 23.69 16.88
CA GLN A 202 -27.98 25.02 17.32
C GLN A 202 -27.83 25.10 18.85
N LYS A 203 -28.84 24.66 19.62
CA LYS A 203 -28.76 24.64 21.09
C LYS A 203 -27.61 23.75 21.58
N ARG A 204 -27.42 22.56 20.98
CA ARG A 204 -26.30 21.66 21.31
C ARG A 204 -24.94 22.31 21.01
N ALA A 205 -24.82 23.02 19.89
CA ALA A 205 -23.59 23.72 19.53
C ALA A 205 -23.29 24.89 20.48
N ILE A 206 -24.27 25.72 20.83
CA ILE A 206 -24.11 26.80 21.82
C ILE A 206 -23.69 26.23 23.18
N ALA A 207 -24.35 25.16 23.63
CA ALA A 207 -24.00 24.49 24.88
C ALA A 207 -22.58 23.92 24.85
N LEU A 208 -22.11 23.42 23.70
CA LEU A 208 -20.74 22.96 23.53
C LEU A 208 -19.74 24.11 23.73
N HIS A 209 -19.94 25.25 23.06
CA HIS A 209 -19.11 26.45 23.24
C HIS A 209 -19.08 26.91 24.71
N GLN A 210 -20.23 26.96 25.38
CA GLN A 210 -20.32 27.35 26.80
C GLN A 210 -19.56 26.38 27.71
N LYS A 211 -19.69 25.07 27.47
CA LYS A 211 -19.08 24.04 28.31
C LYS A 211 -17.58 23.91 28.11
N THR A 212 -17.06 24.21 26.93
CA THR A 212 -15.61 24.19 26.65
C THR A 212 -14.94 25.54 26.84
N GLY A 213 -15.70 26.60 27.13
CA GLY A 213 -15.19 27.96 27.23
C GLY A 213 -14.72 28.56 25.90
N VAL A 214 -15.03 27.91 24.76
CA VAL A 214 -14.64 28.39 23.44
C VAL A 214 -15.56 29.54 23.01
N PRO A 215 -15.04 30.75 22.74
CA PRO A 215 -15.86 31.88 22.32
C PRO A 215 -16.60 31.58 21.00
N GLN A 216 -17.80 32.15 20.84
CA GLN A 216 -18.62 32.01 19.62
C GLN A 216 -18.06 32.88 18.49
N ARG A 217 -16.95 32.42 17.91
CA ARG A 217 -16.24 33.08 16.81
C ARG A 217 -15.69 32.02 15.84
N PRO A 218 -15.19 32.42 14.65
CA PRO A 218 -14.53 31.49 13.75
C PRO A 218 -13.45 30.67 14.49
N CYS A 219 -13.52 29.35 14.34
CA CYS A 219 -12.66 28.39 15.03
C CYS A 219 -11.45 28.01 14.17
N GLY A 220 -10.27 28.00 14.77
CA GLY A 220 -9.03 27.42 14.26
C GLY A 220 -8.71 26.08 14.94
N PHE A 221 -7.44 25.68 14.90
CA PHE A 221 -7.00 24.39 15.44
C PHE A 221 -7.02 24.33 16.97
N GLU A 222 -6.77 25.46 17.64
CA GLU A 222 -6.76 25.55 19.10
C GLU A 222 -8.16 25.31 19.68
N GLU A 223 -9.18 25.90 19.07
CA GLU A 223 -10.57 25.72 19.48
C GLU A 223 -11.06 24.30 19.20
N ILE A 224 -10.65 23.71 18.08
CA ILE A 224 -10.96 22.31 17.76
C ILE A 224 -10.38 21.37 18.82
N ALA A 225 -9.13 21.58 19.27
CA ALA A 225 -8.50 20.75 20.29
C ALA A 225 -9.28 20.74 21.62
N LEU A 226 -9.84 21.90 22.02
CA LEU A 226 -10.70 22.00 23.19
C LEU A 226 -12.02 21.22 23.02
N PHE A 227 -12.63 21.27 21.84
CA PHE A 227 -13.80 20.44 21.52
C PHE A 227 -13.47 18.95 21.51
N GLU A 228 -12.33 18.54 20.94
CA GLU A 228 -11.88 17.14 20.93
C GLU A 228 -11.73 16.58 22.35
N GLN A 229 -11.10 17.35 23.24
CA GLN A 229 -10.91 16.96 24.64
C GLN A 229 -12.25 16.75 25.35
N TYR A 230 -13.20 17.67 25.16
CA TYR A 230 -14.52 17.60 25.79
C TYR A 230 -15.37 16.44 25.23
N LEU A 231 -15.43 16.32 23.91
CA LEU A 231 -16.26 15.33 23.21
C LEU A 231 -15.64 13.93 23.20
N LYS A 232 -14.37 13.80 23.62
CA LYS A 232 -13.60 12.56 23.53
C LYS A 232 -13.59 11.98 22.11
N ALA A 233 -13.53 12.88 21.11
CA ALA A 233 -13.57 12.56 19.70
C ALA A 233 -12.35 13.16 18.98
N GLN A 234 -11.92 12.56 17.87
CA GLN A 234 -10.84 13.08 17.04
C GLN A 234 -11.41 13.74 15.78
N VAL A 235 -11.00 14.97 15.52
CA VAL A 235 -11.42 15.83 14.41
C VAL A 235 -10.24 16.08 13.49
N ILE A 236 -10.29 15.51 12.29
CA ILE A 236 -9.27 15.74 11.25
C ILE A 236 -9.73 16.87 10.34
N ALA A 237 -9.12 18.04 10.46
CA ALA A 237 -9.39 19.19 9.58
C ALA A 237 -8.58 19.09 8.27
N ILE A 238 -9.24 19.34 7.14
CA ILE A 238 -8.63 19.26 5.79
C ILE A 238 -9.00 20.52 5.01
N SER A 239 -8.00 21.31 4.61
CA SER A 239 -8.22 22.55 3.84
C SER A 239 -8.62 22.28 2.39
N THR A 240 -9.60 23.05 1.91
CA THR A 240 -10.21 22.90 0.58
C THR A 240 -9.60 23.79 -0.50
N THR A 241 -8.81 24.80 -0.13
CA THR A 241 -8.24 25.78 -1.07
C THR A 241 -7.13 25.20 -1.94
N ALA A 242 -6.58 24.04 -1.58
CA ALA A 242 -5.52 23.41 -2.36
C ALA A 242 -6.02 22.36 -3.37
N LEU A 243 -6.98 21.46 -3.06
CA LEU A 243 -7.08 20.19 -3.82
C LEU A 243 -8.46 19.46 -3.78
N ASN A 244 -9.61 20.13 -3.91
CA ASN A 244 -10.92 19.47 -3.83
C ASN A 244 -11.51 18.99 -5.17
N GLN A 245 -11.86 17.70 -5.26
CA GLN A 245 -12.54 17.07 -6.41
C GLN A 245 -14.07 17.27 -6.45
N LEU A 246 -14.67 17.81 -5.38
CA LEU A 246 -16.12 17.98 -5.20
C LEU A 246 -16.44 19.46 -4.87
N TYR A 247 -17.66 19.92 -5.20
CA TYR A 247 -18.21 21.19 -4.71
C TYR A 247 -19.72 21.06 -4.46
N GLN A 248 -20.26 21.94 -3.64
CA GLN A 248 -21.71 22.06 -3.45
C GLN A 248 -22.23 23.29 -4.23
N CYS A 249 -23.37 23.12 -4.90
CA CYS A 249 -24.10 24.23 -5.49
C CYS A 249 -24.85 25.01 -4.42
N ARG A 250 -24.72 26.34 -4.40
CA ARG A 250 -25.41 27.23 -3.43
C ARG A 250 -26.92 27.34 -3.66
N LYS A 251 -27.40 27.09 -4.89
CA LYS A 251 -28.82 27.19 -5.26
C LYS A 251 -29.58 25.90 -4.97
N CYS A 252 -29.12 24.75 -5.47
CA CYS A 252 -29.83 23.47 -5.28
C CYS A 252 -29.28 22.61 -4.13
N CYS A 253 -28.23 23.06 -3.44
CA CYS A 253 -27.56 22.32 -2.36
C CYS A 253 -27.02 20.92 -2.73
N LYS A 254 -27.08 20.50 -4.01
CA LYS A 254 -26.53 19.22 -4.49
C LYS A 254 -24.99 19.24 -4.45
N VAL A 255 -24.40 18.12 -4.04
CA VAL A 255 -22.95 17.89 -4.02
C VAL A 255 -22.52 17.25 -5.34
N ILE A 256 -21.55 17.85 -6.02
CA ILE A 256 -21.20 17.55 -7.42
C ILE A 256 -19.69 17.33 -7.54
N LEU A 257 -19.29 16.28 -8.27
CA LEU A 257 -17.89 16.07 -8.67
C LEU A 257 -17.47 17.11 -9.69
N ARG A 258 -16.41 17.89 -9.42
CA ARG A 258 -15.84 18.88 -10.36
C ARG A 258 -15.50 18.28 -11.71
N LYS A 259 -14.97 17.05 -11.74
CA LYS A 259 -14.66 16.32 -12.97
C LYS A 259 -15.91 15.94 -13.78
N ALA A 260 -17.04 15.72 -13.10
CA ALA A 260 -18.29 15.32 -13.75
C ALA A 260 -19.08 16.51 -14.30
N CYS A 261 -19.06 17.64 -13.60
CA CYS A 261 -19.72 18.88 -14.02
C CYS A 261 -18.98 20.06 -13.35
N PRO A 262 -18.16 20.81 -14.09
CA PRO A 262 -17.51 22.03 -13.59
C PRO A 262 -18.50 23.03 -12.99
N ARG A 263 -18.04 23.86 -12.05
CA ARG A 263 -18.90 24.86 -11.38
C ARG A 263 -19.61 25.80 -12.35
N SER A 264 -18.94 26.16 -13.44
CA SER A 264 -19.44 27.03 -14.51
C SER A 264 -20.53 26.38 -15.37
N GLN A 265 -20.62 25.04 -15.38
CA GLN A 265 -21.53 24.29 -16.25
C GLN A 265 -22.74 23.70 -15.49
N HIS A 266 -22.88 23.99 -14.21
CA HIS A 266 -23.97 23.46 -13.40
C HIS A 266 -25.23 24.31 -13.50
N GLN A 267 -26.34 23.69 -13.93
CA GLN A 267 -27.68 24.26 -13.82
C GLN A 267 -28.55 23.46 -12.82
N CYS A 268 -29.34 24.18 -12.02
CA CYS A 268 -30.20 23.59 -11.01
C CYS A 268 -31.48 23.03 -11.65
N GLY A 269 -31.97 21.89 -11.16
CA GLY A 269 -33.13 21.17 -11.75
C GLY A 269 -32.74 20.07 -12.73
N GLU A 270 -31.47 19.99 -13.11
CA GLU A 270 -30.96 18.90 -13.93
C GLU A 270 -30.34 17.78 -13.08
N LYS A 271 -30.45 16.55 -13.54
CA LYS A 271 -29.82 15.36 -12.97
C LYS A 271 -28.93 14.70 -14.03
N ARG A 272 -27.84 14.06 -13.61
CA ARG A 272 -27.09 13.20 -14.52
C ARG A 272 -27.84 11.88 -14.66
N CYS A 273 -28.30 11.55 -15.87
CA CYS A 273 -28.94 10.27 -16.13
C CYS A 273 -27.91 9.13 -15.95
N PRO A 274 -28.18 8.10 -15.14
CA PRO A 274 -27.24 6.97 -14.96
C PRO A 274 -27.05 6.16 -16.24
N SER A 275 -28.07 6.11 -17.11
CA SER A 275 -28.03 5.36 -18.37
C SER A 275 -27.26 6.10 -19.47
N CYS A 276 -27.69 7.30 -19.87
CA CYS A 276 -27.04 8.03 -20.96
C CYS A 276 -25.87 8.94 -20.52
N LYS A 277 -25.63 9.07 -19.21
CA LYS A 277 -24.54 9.85 -18.59
C LYS A 277 -24.55 11.36 -18.89
N LYS A 278 -25.57 11.88 -19.59
CA LYS A 278 -25.81 13.30 -19.85
C LYS A 278 -26.53 13.98 -18.68
N VAL A 279 -26.36 15.28 -18.57
CA VAL A 279 -27.15 16.14 -17.67
C VAL A 279 -28.47 16.42 -18.37
N VAL A 280 -29.57 16.13 -17.69
CA VAL A 280 -30.93 16.12 -18.26
C VAL A 280 -31.93 16.63 -17.23
N ALA A 281 -33.11 17.06 -17.65
CA ALA A 281 -34.19 17.45 -16.75
C ALA A 281 -34.63 16.31 -15.81
N GLU A 282 -35.23 16.66 -14.66
CA GLU A 282 -35.66 15.70 -13.64
C GLU A 282 -36.67 14.65 -14.14
N ASN A 283 -37.48 14.98 -15.15
CA ASN A 283 -38.46 14.11 -15.80
C ASN A 283 -37.90 13.29 -17.00
N HIS A 284 -36.58 13.25 -17.21
CA HIS A 284 -35.98 12.52 -18.32
C HIS A 284 -36.28 11.01 -18.29
N MET A 285 -36.93 10.53 -19.36
CA MET A 285 -37.11 9.12 -19.69
C MET A 285 -35.97 8.69 -20.62
N CYS A 286 -35.18 7.69 -20.20
CA CYS A 286 -34.00 7.23 -20.93
C CYS A 286 -34.18 5.78 -21.38
N TYR A 287 -34.02 5.53 -22.67
CA TYR A 287 -33.99 4.16 -23.21
C TYR A 287 -32.69 3.46 -22.83
N LEU A 288 -32.75 2.15 -22.57
CA LEU A 288 -31.58 1.32 -22.28
C LEU A 288 -30.59 1.43 -23.45
N GLN A 289 -29.40 1.94 -23.18
CA GLN A 289 -28.38 2.10 -24.21
C GLN A 289 -27.64 0.77 -24.38
N LYS A 290 -27.39 0.36 -25.64
CA LYS A 290 -26.48 -0.75 -25.92
C LYS A 290 -25.12 -0.38 -25.34
N GLU A 291 -24.60 -1.20 -24.41
CA GLU A 291 -23.22 -1.00 -23.95
C GLU A 291 -22.30 -1.18 -25.16
N SER A 292 -21.53 -0.14 -25.48
CA SER A 292 -20.45 -0.29 -26.44
C SER A 292 -19.38 -1.17 -25.83
N ALA A 293 -18.83 -2.08 -26.64
CA ALA A 293 -17.67 -2.86 -26.24
C ALA A 293 -16.60 -1.92 -25.70
N LYS A 294 -16.01 -2.26 -24.54
CA LYS A 294 -14.90 -1.47 -23.99
C LYS A 294 -13.77 -1.49 -25.01
N LYS A 295 -13.21 -0.31 -25.32
CA LYS A 295 -12.01 -0.22 -26.17
C LYS A 295 -10.94 -1.16 -25.61
N SER A 296 -10.28 -1.91 -26.50
CA SER A 296 -9.19 -2.79 -26.13
C SER A 296 -8.11 -1.96 -25.40
N ASN A 297 -7.63 -2.48 -24.27
CA ASN A 297 -6.50 -1.90 -23.56
C ASN A 297 -5.28 -2.74 -23.88
N GLU A 298 -4.31 -2.14 -24.57
CA GLU A 298 -3.05 -2.80 -24.94
C GLU A 298 -2.04 -2.79 -23.79
N LYS A 299 -2.35 -2.11 -22.67
CA LYS A 299 -1.51 -2.05 -21.48
C LYS A 299 -1.57 -3.33 -20.65
N LEU A 300 -1.05 -4.41 -21.23
CA LEU A 300 -0.96 -5.73 -20.63
C LEU A 300 0.50 -6.14 -20.46
N ILE A 301 0.80 -6.76 -19.33
CA ILE A 301 2.06 -7.44 -19.06
C ILE A 301 1.71 -8.88 -18.68
N PHE A 302 2.40 -9.84 -19.27
CA PHE A 302 2.31 -11.25 -18.95
C PHE A 302 3.60 -11.64 -18.24
N PHE A 303 3.54 -12.46 -17.20
CA PHE A 303 4.74 -12.85 -16.48
C PHE A 303 4.59 -14.23 -15.84
N ASP A 304 5.74 -14.81 -15.52
CA ASP A 304 5.86 -16.10 -14.84
C ASP A 304 7.16 -16.10 -14.01
N PHE A 305 7.19 -16.91 -12.95
CA PHE A 305 8.31 -17.02 -12.02
C PHE A 305 8.86 -18.45 -12.00
N GLU A 306 10.18 -18.59 -11.96
CA GLU A 306 10.80 -19.82 -11.45
C GLU A 306 11.26 -19.62 -10.02
N THR A 307 11.16 -20.71 -9.25
CA THR A 307 11.48 -20.70 -7.82
C THR A 307 12.43 -21.83 -7.45
N ASP A 308 13.38 -21.52 -6.60
CA ASP A 308 14.15 -22.50 -5.82
C ASP A 308 13.28 -22.98 -4.66
N GLN A 309 13.29 -24.28 -4.39
CA GLN A 309 12.55 -24.93 -3.30
C GLN A 309 13.44 -25.84 -2.43
N SER A 310 14.77 -25.75 -2.61
CA SER A 310 15.74 -26.62 -1.93
C SER A 310 15.76 -26.46 -0.40
N THR A 311 15.31 -25.33 0.13
CA THR A 311 15.21 -25.04 1.56
C THR A 311 13.87 -25.44 2.18
N GLY A 312 12.92 -25.94 1.37
CA GLY A 312 11.52 -26.17 1.78
C GLY A 312 10.63 -24.93 1.68
N GLU A 313 11.20 -23.75 1.40
CA GLU A 313 10.46 -22.55 1.04
C GLU A 313 10.69 -22.21 -0.44
N HIS A 314 9.66 -21.71 -1.11
CA HIS A 314 9.81 -21.21 -2.48
C HIS A 314 10.45 -19.82 -2.47
N ILE A 315 11.56 -19.66 -3.20
CA ILE A 315 12.26 -18.38 -3.37
C ILE A 315 12.36 -18.07 -4.86
N VAL A 316 11.82 -16.94 -5.28
CA VAL A 316 11.86 -16.49 -6.69
C VAL A 316 13.31 -16.13 -7.06
N ASN A 317 13.89 -16.89 -7.98
CA ASN A 317 15.24 -16.68 -8.49
C ASN A 317 15.27 -16.34 -9.99
N PHE A 318 14.13 -16.42 -10.68
CA PHE A 318 14.02 -16.05 -12.08
C PHE A 318 12.64 -15.50 -12.40
N VAL A 319 12.59 -14.49 -13.26
CA VAL A 319 11.34 -13.87 -13.73
C VAL A 319 11.46 -13.55 -15.21
N VAL A 320 10.45 -13.94 -15.98
CA VAL A 320 10.24 -13.44 -17.34
C VAL A 320 8.92 -12.67 -17.38
N SER A 321 8.92 -11.55 -18.07
CA SER A 321 7.70 -10.82 -18.39
C SER A 321 7.71 -10.29 -19.81
N GLN A 322 6.54 -10.24 -20.44
CA GLN A 322 6.36 -9.75 -21.80
C GLN A 322 5.19 -8.78 -21.86
N TYR A 323 5.35 -7.70 -22.62
CA TYR A 323 4.23 -6.86 -23.02
C TYR A 323 3.38 -7.55 -24.10
N LEU A 324 2.22 -6.97 -24.42
CA LEU A 324 1.34 -7.52 -25.46
C LEU A 324 2.01 -7.65 -26.84
N ASP A 325 2.89 -6.70 -27.18
CA ASP A 325 3.67 -6.68 -28.43
C ASP A 325 4.80 -7.72 -28.47
N GLY A 326 5.10 -8.37 -27.34
CA GLY A 326 6.18 -9.34 -27.20
C GLY A 326 7.50 -8.75 -26.68
N THR A 327 7.57 -7.44 -26.43
CA THR A 327 8.73 -6.81 -25.79
C THR A 327 8.96 -7.47 -24.41
N GLU A 328 10.19 -7.93 -24.16
CA GLU A 328 10.52 -8.78 -23.02
C GLU A 328 11.34 -8.04 -21.95
N PHE A 329 11.09 -8.39 -20.69
CA PHE A 329 11.91 -8.04 -19.54
C PHE A 329 12.22 -9.30 -18.72
N VAL A 330 13.51 -9.55 -18.47
CA VAL A 330 14.01 -10.73 -17.75
C VAL A 330 14.79 -10.29 -16.51
N CYS A 331 14.59 -11.00 -15.40
CA CYS A 331 15.37 -10.82 -14.18
C CYS A 331 15.86 -12.16 -13.66
N GLU A 332 17.14 -12.20 -13.32
CA GLU A 332 17.81 -13.39 -12.80
C GLU A 332 18.40 -13.13 -11.40
N GLY A 333 18.50 -14.20 -10.62
CA GLY A 333 19.10 -14.23 -9.29
C GLY A 333 18.08 -14.07 -8.16
N TYR A 334 18.52 -14.29 -6.92
CA TYR A 334 17.66 -14.27 -5.72
C TYR A 334 17.11 -12.88 -5.34
N ASN A 335 17.45 -11.83 -6.10
CA ASN A 335 16.82 -10.52 -6.02
C ASN A 335 15.83 -10.25 -7.18
N ALA A 336 15.50 -11.27 -7.98
CA ALA A 336 14.64 -11.12 -9.15
C ALA A 336 13.25 -10.60 -8.80
N ILE A 337 12.65 -11.05 -7.68
CA ILE A 337 11.36 -10.54 -7.22
C ILE A 337 11.40 -9.03 -6.92
N ASP A 338 12.48 -8.54 -6.31
CA ASP A 338 12.64 -7.13 -5.97
C ASP A 338 12.82 -6.28 -7.23
N LYS A 339 13.69 -6.73 -8.16
CA LYS A 339 13.88 -6.08 -9.46
C LYS A 339 12.58 -6.05 -10.27
N PHE A 340 11.87 -7.18 -10.35
CA PHE A 340 10.61 -7.27 -11.07
C PHE A 340 9.53 -6.40 -10.45
N CYS A 341 9.35 -6.40 -9.13
CA CYS A 341 8.32 -5.57 -8.50
C CYS A 341 8.64 -4.07 -8.63
N LYS A 342 9.91 -3.66 -8.49
CA LYS A 342 10.33 -2.27 -8.76
C LYS A 342 10.03 -1.86 -10.19
N TYR A 343 10.32 -2.73 -11.15
CA TYR A 343 9.98 -2.53 -12.56
C TYR A 343 8.46 -2.44 -12.77
N LEU A 344 7.70 -3.44 -12.31
CA LEU A 344 6.25 -3.54 -12.48
C LEU A 344 5.52 -2.34 -11.87
N PHE A 345 5.89 -1.93 -10.66
CA PHE A 345 5.25 -0.81 -9.95
C PHE A 345 5.90 0.56 -10.22
N SER A 346 6.66 0.69 -11.32
CA SER A 346 7.21 1.98 -11.75
C SER A 346 6.13 2.86 -12.42
N PRO A 347 6.31 4.20 -12.44
CA PRO A 347 5.35 5.12 -13.07
C PRO A 347 5.04 4.83 -14.54
N GLN A 348 5.98 4.22 -15.28
CA GLN A 348 5.81 3.89 -16.70
C GLN A 348 4.65 2.91 -16.94
N HIS A 349 4.35 2.06 -15.95
CA HIS A 349 3.28 1.07 -16.03
C HIS A 349 1.94 1.58 -15.49
N LYS A 350 1.76 2.90 -15.35
CA LYS A 350 0.49 3.47 -14.89
C LYS A 350 -0.68 3.02 -15.78
N GLY A 351 -1.65 2.37 -15.16
CA GLY A 351 -2.84 1.82 -15.81
C GLY A 351 -2.66 0.45 -16.48
N PHE A 352 -1.52 -0.22 -16.29
CA PHE A 352 -1.29 -1.57 -16.81
C PHE A 352 -2.02 -2.64 -15.99
N THR A 353 -2.32 -3.76 -16.65
CA THR A 353 -2.76 -4.99 -16.01
C THR A 353 -1.73 -6.09 -16.24
N ALA A 354 -1.12 -6.58 -15.16
CA ALA A 354 -0.24 -7.73 -15.17
C ALA A 354 -1.05 -9.02 -15.02
N ILE A 355 -0.70 -10.05 -15.78
CA ILE A 355 -1.42 -11.32 -15.87
C ILE A 355 -0.41 -12.46 -15.70
N ALA A 356 -0.66 -13.34 -14.74
CA ALA A 356 0.07 -14.60 -14.58
C ALA A 356 -0.93 -15.76 -14.55
N HIS A 357 -0.44 -16.98 -14.81
CA HIS A 357 -1.28 -18.18 -14.86
C HIS A 357 -1.27 -18.90 -13.52
N ASN A 358 -2.44 -19.05 -12.89
CA ASN A 358 -2.59 -19.53 -11.52
C ASN A 358 -1.94 -18.61 -10.46
N MET A 359 -1.84 -17.30 -10.77
CA MET A 359 -1.29 -16.28 -9.88
C MET A 359 -1.92 -16.31 -8.48
N LYS A 360 -3.23 -16.58 -8.40
CA LYS A 360 -3.98 -16.59 -7.13
C LYS A 360 -3.50 -17.64 -6.14
N GLY A 361 -2.92 -18.72 -6.65
CA GLY A 361 -2.44 -19.85 -5.86
C GLY A 361 -0.95 -19.79 -5.56
N PHE A 362 -0.19 -19.01 -6.33
CA PHE A 362 1.28 -19.05 -6.28
C PHE A 362 1.91 -17.65 -6.40
N ASP A 363 2.08 -17.12 -7.62
CA ASP A 363 2.87 -15.90 -7.89
C ASP A 363 2.42 -14.67 -7.09
N GLY A 364 1.11 -14.55 -6.90
CA GLY A 364 0.50 -13.44 -6.16
C GLY A 364 0.95 -13.37 -4.70
N GLN A 365 1.36 -14.49 -4.10
CA GLN A 365 1.83 -14.53 -2.72
C GLN A 365 3.17 -13.78 -2.59
N PHE A 366 4.11 -14.00 -3.53
CA PHE A 366 5.41 -13.31 -3.53
C PHE A 366 5.25 -11.81 -3.74
N ILE A 367 4.39 -11.42 -4.70
CA ILE A 367 4.16 -10.00 -4.98
C ILE A 367 3.46 -9.32 -3.79
N LEU A 368 2.44 -9.95 -3.20
CA LEU A 368 1.77 -9.39 -2.04
C LEU A 368 2.73 -9.25 -0.86
N ARG A 369 3.54 -10.28 -0.57
CA ARG A 369 4.59 -10.24 0.45
C ARG A 369 5.54 -9.06 0.22
N TRP A 370 6.11 -8.95 -0.99
CA TRP A 370 7.02 -7.85 -1.34
C TRP A 370 6.37 -6.47 -1.14
N MET A 371 5.10 -6.30 -1.58
CA MET A 371 4.38 -5.03 -1.40
C MET A 371 4.20 -4.66 0.06
N LEU A 372 3.84 -5.63 0.90
CA LEU A 372 3.67 -5.44 2.34
C LEU A 372 5.01 -5.10 3.02
N GLU A 373 6.10 -5.76 2.62
CA GLU A 373 7.46 -5.46 3.09
C GLU A 373 7.92 -4.05 2.70
N GLN A 374 7.46 -3.50 1.57
CA GLN A 374 7.68 -2.09 1.19
C GLN A 374 6.71 -1.11 1.88
N GLY A 375 5.87 -1.57 2.81
CA GLY A 375 4.89 -0.73 3.51
C GLY A 375 3.68 -0.32 2.66
N GLN A 376 3.46 -0.98 1.51
CA GLN A 376 2.29 -0.74 0.68
C GLN A 376 1.13 -1.65 1.11
N CYS A 377 -0.07 -1.06 1.24
CA CYS A 377 -1.31 -1.81 1.49
C CYS A 377 -2.16 -1.84 0.21
N PRO A 378 -1.93 -2.80 -0.72
CA PRO A 378 -2.73 -2.90 -1.93
C PRO A 378 -4.18 -3.29 -1.61
N ARG A 379 -5.10 -3.01 -2.54
CA ARG A 379 -6.44 -3.59 -2.48
C ARG A 379 -6.36 -5.01 -3.02
N VAL A 380 -6.74 -5.98 -2.19
CA VAL A 380 -6.78 -7.40 -2.56
C VAL A 380 -8.23 -7.88 -2.68
N ILE A 381 -8.52 -8.70 -3.69
CA ILE A 381 -9.76 -9.45 -3.80
C ILE A 381 -9.42 -10.92 -3.51
N PRO A 382 -9.80 -11.47 -2.35
CA PRO A 382 -9.54 -12.86 -2.01
C PRO A 382 -10.65 -13.81 -2.47
N ASN A 383 -10.32 -15.09 -2.59
CA ASN A 383 -11.26 -16.21 -2.60
C ASN A 383 -10.72 -17.31 -1.67
N GLY A 384 -11.23 -17.33 -0.44
CA GLY A 384 -10.59 -18.07 0.65
C GLY A 384 -9.16 -17.56 0.87
N SER A 385 -8.18 -18.47 0.88
CA SER A 385 -6.75 -18.16 0.97
C SER A 385 -6.11 -17.70 -0.34
N LYS A 386 -6.83 -17.77 -1.47
CA LYS A 386 -6.29 -17.45 -2.80
C LYS A 386 -6.44 -15.97 -3.14
N ILE A 387 -5.45 -15.40 -3.83
CA ILE A 387 -5.39 -13.97 -4.18
C ILE A 387 -5.91 -13.76 -5.61
N MET A 388 -7.21 -13.53 -5.80
CA MET A 388 -7.77 -13.40 -7.16
C MET A 388 -7.24 -12.17 -7.91
N CYS A 389 -7.02 -11.07 -7.19
CA CYS A 389 -6.60 -9.81 -7.77
C CYS A 389 -5.87 -8.95 -6.74
N ILE A 390 -4.77 -8.32 -7.15
CA ILE A 390 -4.06 -7.29 -6.41
C ILE A 390 -4.21 -5.98 -7.19
N THR A 391 -4.52 -4.87 -6.51
CA THR A 391 -4.62 -3.56 -7.14
C THR A 391 -3.81 -2.52 -6.36
N LEU A 392 -2.83 -1.92 -7.05
CA LEU A 392 -2.12 -0.74 -6.57
C LEU A 392 -2.85 0.52 -7.04
N SER A 393 -3.68 1.09 -6.17
CA SER A 393 -4.55 2.21 -6.53
C SER A 393 -3.78 3.48 -6.94
N ALA A 394 -2.57 3.70 -6.43
CA ALA A 394 -1.77 4.88 -6.74
C ALA A 394 -1.40 4.99 -8.23
N LEU A 395 -1.09 3.86 -8.86
CA LEU A 395 -0.74 3.77 -10.28
C LEU A 395 -1.86 3.16 -11.13
N ASN A 396 -2.99 2.80 -10.52
CA ASN A 396 -4.05 2.03 -11.17
C ASN A 396 -3.51 0.75 -11.86
N ILE A 397 -2.52 0.11 -11.23
CA ILE A 397 -1.97 -1.17 -11.70
C ILE A 397 -2.79 -2.30 -11.09
N ARG A 398 -3.13 -3.28 -11.91
CA ARG A 398 -3.83 -4.49 -11.49
C ARG A 398 -2.98 -5.71 -11.78
N ILE A 399 -3.04 -6.69 -10.91
CA ILE A 399 -2.45 -8.02 -11.13
C ILE A 399 -3.60 -9.00 -11.03
N ILE A 400 -3.83 -9.77 -12.09
CA ILE A 400 -4.96 -10.69 -12.18
C ILE A 400 -4.48 -12.10 -12.55
N ASP A 401 -5.26 -13.08 -12.11
CA ASP A 401 -5.02 -14.48 -12.43
C ASP A 401 -5.80 -14.88 -13.69
N SER A 402 -5.09 -15.38 -14.69
CA SER A 402 -5.70 -15.90 -15.91
C SER A 402 -6.54 -17.16 -15.69
N PHE A 403 -6.28 -17.93 -14.63
CA PHE A 403 -7.06 -19.14 -14.32
C PHE A 403 -8.53 -18.85 -14.00
N ASN A 404 -8.89 -17.58 -13.72
CA ASN A 404 -10.28 -17.17 -13.52
C ASN A 404 -11.10 -17.11 -14.81
N PHE A 405 -10.44 -17.03 -15.98
CA PHE A 405 -11.08 -17.03 -17.29
C PHE A 405 -10.54 -18.13 -18.22
N PHE A 406 -9.42 -18.76 -17.86
CA PHE A 406 -8.90 -20.01 -18.44
C PHE A 406 -8.78 -21.09 -17.37
N PRO A 407 -9.87 -21.78 -16.98
CA PRO A 407 -9.88 -22.76 -15.89
C PRO A 407 -9.27 -24.11 -16.32
N MET A 408 -8.07 -24.08 -16.88
CA MET A 408 -7.32 -25.24 -17.38
C MET A 408 -5.82 -24.98 -17.25
N SER A 409 -5.00 -26.03 -17.37
CA SER A 409 -3.55 -25.89 -17.32
C SER A 409 -3.00 -25.11 -18.52
N LEU A 410 -1.89 -24.41 -18.32
CA LEU A 410 -1.19 -23.67 -19.37
C LEU A 410 -0.89 -24.52 -20.60
N SER A 411 -0.52 -25.79 -20.39
CA SER A 411 -0.23 -26.77 -21.45
C SER A 411 -1.43 -27.07 -22.38
N LYS A 412 -2.66 -26.82 -21.94
CA LYS A 412 -3.89 -27.04 -22.73
C LYS A 412 -4.32 -25.80 -23.51
N LEU A 413 -3.80 -24.62 -23.19
CA LEU A 413 -4.21 -23.38 -23.85
C LEU A 413 -3.89 -23.36 -25.35
N PRO A 414 -2.68 -23.73 -25.82
CA PRO A 414 -2.36 -23.68 -27.24
C PRO A 414 -3.36 -24.46 -28.11
N LYS A 415 -3.62 -25.72 -27.73
CA LYS A 415 -4.61 -26.57 -28.40
C LYS A 415 -6.02 -25.98 -28.37
N THR A 416 -6.41 -25.35 -27.27
CA THR A 416 -7.74 -24.72 -27.11
C THR A 416 -7.93 -23.54 -28.06
N PHE A 417 -6.85 -22.81 -28.35
CA PHE A 417 -6.86 -21.65 -29.25
C PHE A 417 -6.37 -21.96 -30.68
N GLY A 418 -6.17 -23.24 -31.03
CA GLY A 418 -5.72 -23.66 -32.36
C GLY A 418 -4.27 -23.31 -32.69
N LEU A 419 -3.42 -23.14 -31.68
CA LEU A 419 -1.98 -22.91 -31.82
C LEU A 419 -1.25 -24.26 -31.77
N GLU A 420 -0.99 -24.84 -32.93
CA GLU A 420 -0.37 -26.17 -33.06
C GLU A 420 1.17 -26.12 -32.90
N GLU A 421 1.78 -24.97 -33.17
CA GLU A 421 3.23 -24.76 -33.09
C GLU A 421 3.73 -24.53 -31.66
N LEU A 422 2.83 -24.30 -30.70
CA LEU A 422 3.16 -23.98 -29.31
C LEU A 422 2.83 -25.15 -28.39
N ALA A 423 3.86 -25.71 -27.77
CA ALA A 423 3.73 -26.73 -26.74
C ALA A 423 4.53 -26.33 -25.50
N LYS A 424 3.95 -26.52 -24.31
CA LYS A 424 4.66 -26.34 -23.05
C LYS A 424 5.76 -27.39 -22.93
N GLY A 425 6.99 -26.94 -22.62
CA GLY A 425 8.13 -27.81 -22.39
C GLY A 425 8.12 -28.49 -21.01
N TYR A 426 9.24 -29.12 -20.65
CA TYR A 426 9.47 -29.69 -19.32
C TYR A 426 10.70 -29.05 -18.69
N PHE A 427 10.66 -28.81 -17.37
CA PHE A 427 11.75 -28.18 -16.62
C PHE A 427 12.02 -28.92 -15.30
N PRO A 428 13.29 -29.12 -14.92
CA PRO A 428 13.62 -29.83 -13.69
C PRO A 428 13.53 -28.91 -12.47
N HIS A 429 12.31 -28.66 -11.97
CA HIS A 429 12.07 -27.75 -10.85
C HIS A 429 12.85 -28.12 -9.57
N LEU A 430 13.17 -29.40 -9.34
CA LEU A 430 13.98 -29.83 -8.18
C LEU A 430 15.49 -29.63 -8.39
N PHE A 431 15.93 -29.40 -9.63
CA PHE A 431 17.32 -29.07 -9.95
C PHE A 431 17.62 -27.59 -9.76
N ASN A 432 16.59 -26.73 -9.70
CA ASN A 432 16.72 -25.31 -9.44
C ASN A 432 17.09 -25.04 -7.98
N CYS A 433 18.39 -24.90 -7.72
CA CYS A 433 18.96 -24.61 -6.41
C CYS A 433 20.22 -23.74 -6.56
N PRO A 434 20.76 -23.15 -5.47
CA PRO A 434 21.89 -22.24 -5.54
C PRO A 434 23.15 -22.86 -6.16
N SER A 435 23.43 -24.14 -5.87
CA SER A 435 24.62 -24.83 -6.38
C SER A 435 24.60 -25.07 -7.90
N ASN A 436 23.41 -25.10 -8.51
CA ASN A 436 23.23 -25.47 -9.91
C ASN A 436 22.99 -24.28 -10.84
N GLN A 437 22.96 -23.03 -10.34
CA GLN A 437 22.62 -21.84 -11.15
C GLN A 437 23.58 -21.61 -12.32
N SER A 438 24.82 -22.11 -12.23
CA SER A 438 25.85 -22.04 -13.28
C SER A 438 26.15 -23.40 -13.91
N TYR A 439 25.29 -24.40 -13.71
CA TYR A 439 25.54 -25.76 -14.18
C TYR A 439 25.51 -25.88 -15.70
N VAL A 440 26.59 -26.45 -16.25
CA VAL A 440 26.69 -26.90 -17.63
C VAL A 440 27.29 -28.30 -17.62
N GLY A 441 26.56 -29.31 -18.08
CA GLY A 441 27.01 -30.69 -17.99
C GLY A 441 26.02 -31.72 -18.51
N SER A 442 26.00 -32.88 -17.88
CA SER A 442 25.09 -33.98 -18.20
C SER A 442 23.63 -33.60 -17.95
N PHE A 443 22.71 -34.23 -18.68
CA PHE A 443 21.29 -33.99 -18.48
C PHE A 443 20.83 -34.44 -17.08
N PRO A 444 19.98 -33.66 -16.37
CA PRO A 444 19.55 -34.01 -15.02
C PRO A 444 18.75 -35.30 -14.96
N ASP A 445 18.78 -35.98 -13.81
CA ASP A 445 17.96 -37.17 -13.57
C ASP A 445 16.47 -36.86 -13.78
N SER A 446 15.75 -37.78 -14.41
CA SER A 446 14.31 -37.73 -14.63
C SER A 446 13.50 -37.43 -13.36
N ALA A 447 13.94 -37.89 -12.18
CA ALA A 447 13.26 -37.64 -10.91
C ALA A 447 13.18 -36.14 -10.56
N LEU A 448 14.14 -35.34 -11.03
CA LEU A 448 14.20 -33.90 -10.77
C LEU A 448 13.15 -33.08 -11.53
N PHE A 449 12.47 -33.71 -12.50
CA PHE A 449 11.34 -33.16 -13.26
C PHE A 449 9.98 -33.50 -12.61
N SER A 450 9.98 -34.24 -11.48
CA SER A 450 8.78 -34.65 -10.77
C SER A 450 7.74 -35.42 -11.61
N PRO A 451 8.12 -36.44 -12.40
CA PRO A 451 7.17 -37.20 -13.24
C PRO A 451 6.06 -37.90 -12.44
N SER A 452 6.23 -38.07 -11.12
CA SER A 452 5.23 -38.63 -10.21
C SER A 452 4.01 -37.72 -10.00
N THR A 453 4.13 -36.41 -10.24
CA THR A 453 3.01 -35.46 -10.13
C THR A 453 2.22 -35.31 -11.43
N MET A 454 2.72 -35.89 -12.52
CA MET A 454 2.10 -35.85 -13.84
C MET A 454 0.98 -36.89 -13.97
N SER A 455 0.00 -36.62 -14.84
CA SER A 455 -0.98 -37.63 -15.25
C SER A 455 -0.31 -38.78 -16.01
N THR A 456 -0.92 -39.96 -16.05
CA THR A 456 -0.34 -41.13 -16.75
C THR A 456 0.05 -40.81 -18.20
N GLY A 457 -0.83 -40.13 -18.94
CA GLY A 457 -0.57 -39.77 -20.34
C GLY A 457 0.46 -38.65 -20.53
N ASP A 458 0.57 -37.70 -19.59
CA ASP A 458 1.62 -36.67 -19.65
C ASP A 458 2.98 -37.25 -19.27
N ARG A 459 3.01 -38.20 -18.32
CA ARG A 459 4.22 -38.92 -17.91
C ARG A 459 4.83 -39.75 -19.04
N GLU A 460 4.01 -40.40 -19.85
CA GLU A 460 4.47 -41.13 -21.06
C GLU A 460 5.12 -40.19 -22.07
N LYS A 461 4.48 -39.05 -22.36
CA LYS A 461 5.04 -38.00 -23.23
C LYS A 461 6.35 -37.44 -22.69
N PHE A 462 6.42 -37.23 -21.38
CA PHE A 462 7.64 -36.80 -20.69
C PHE A 462 8.78 -37.79 -20.92
N PHE A 463 8.58 -39.09 -20.70
CA PHE A 463 9.67 -40.07 -20.87
C PHE A 463 10.11 -40.23 -22.33
N LEU A 464 9.19 -40.11 -23.29
CA LEU A 464 9.54 -40.09 -24.72
C LEU A 464 10.43 -38.88 -25.04
N TRP A 465 10.05 -37.69 -24.57
CA TRP A 465 10.85 -36.48 -24.72
C TRP A 465 12.21 -36.58 -24.01
N TYR A 466 12.21 -37.02 -22.75
CA TYR A 466 13.40 -37.13 -21.90
C TYR A 466 14.43 -38.08 -22.50
N ASN A 467 14.00 -39.25 -22.99
CA ASN A 467 14.90 -40.21 -23.62
C ASN A 467 15.58 -39.67 -24.88
N GLY A 468 14.95 -38.74 -25.60
CA GLY A 468 15.54 -38.04 -26.74
C GLY A 468 16.49 -36.90 -26.36
N GLN A 469 16.42 -36.39 -25.13
CA GLN A 469 17.24 -35.25 -24.66
C GLN A 469 18.39 -35.66 -23.73
N LYS A 470 18.29 -36.79 -23.03
CA LYS A 470 19.20 -37.19 -21.95
C LYS A 470 20.69 -37.30 -22.31
N THR A 471 21.01 -37.44 -23.60
CA THR A 471 22.40 -37.50 -24.09
C THR A 471 22.99 -36.14 -24.44
N ASN A 472 22.17 -35.09 -24.45
CA ASN A 472 22.60 -33.73 -24.80
C ASN A 472 23.24 -33.04 -23.59
N THR A 473 24.10 -32.06 -23.87
CA THR A 473 24.61 -31.16 -22.84
C THR A 473 23.49 -30.26 -22.33
N PHE A 474 23.34 -30.21 -21.01
CA PHE A 474 22.35 -29.40 -20.33
C PHE A 474 22.99 -28.13 -19.76
N ASP A 475 22.54 -26.98 -20.25
CA ASP A 475 22.87 -25.65 -19.75
C ASP A 475 21.66 -25.13 -18.96
N PHE A 476 21.78 -25.17 -17.62
CA PHE A 476 20.64 -24.92 -16.75
C PHE A 476 20.06 -23.52 -16.94
N LYS A 477 20.93 -22.52 -17.10
CA LYS A 477 20.52 -21.12 -17.26
C LYS A 477 19.77 -20.91 -18.58
N LYS A 478 20.25 -21.49 -19.68
CA LYS A 478 19.57 -21.41 -20.98
C LYS A 478 18.22 -22.12 -20.97
N GLU A 479 18.13 -23.30 -20.38
CA GLU A 479 16.88 -24.06 -20.32
C GLU A 479 15.85 -23.39 -19.40
N MET A 480 16.27 -22.80 -18.27
CA MET A 480 15.39 -22.01 -17.40
C MET A 480 14.80 -20.79 -18.12
N LEU A 481 15.63 -20.04 -18.85
CA LEU A 481 15.15 -18.92 -19.67
C LEU A 481 14.17 -19.38 -20.75
N LYS A 482 14.53 -20.44 -21.48
CA LYS A 482 13.72 -20.99 -22.56
C LYS A 482 12.35 -21.45 -22.06
N TYR A 483 12.32 -22.16 -20.93
CA TYR A 483 11.09 -22.65 -20.33
C TYR A 483 10.18 -21.52 -19.85
N CYS A 484 10.69 -20.62 -19.00
CA CYS A 484 9.90 -19.52 -18.45
C CYS A 484 9.40 -18.57 -19.55
N ARG A 485 10.24 -18.28 -20.56
CA ARG A 485 9.83 -17.51 -21.75
C ARG A 485 8.71 -18.19 -22.52
N SER A 486 8.77 -19.51 -22.70
CA SER A 486 7.73 -20.28 -23.39
C SER A 486 6.40 -20.18 -22.66
N ASP A 487 6.40 -20.28 -21.33
CA ASP A 487 5.18 -20.20 -20.52
C ASP A 487 4.51 -18.83 -20.62
N VAL A 488 5.32 -17.75 -20.54
CA VAL A 488 4.83 -16.37 -20.71
C VAL A 488 4.31 -16.14 -22.14
N ASP A 489 5.00 -16.64 -23.16
CA ASP A 489 4.61 -16.46 -24.56
C ASP A 489 3.30 -17.21 -24.90
N ILE A 490 3.15 -18.45 -24.39
CA ILE A 490 1.89 -19.21 -24.50
C ILE A 490 0.74 -18.40 -23.89
N LEU A 491 0.91 -17.91 -22.66
CA LEU A 491 -0.12 -17.14 -21.99
C LEU A 491 -0.47 -15.86 -22.76
N ARG A 492 0.55 -15.12 -23.21
CA ARG A 492 0.40 -13.87 -23.97
C ARG A 492 -0.38 -14.08 -25.26
N ARG A 493 0.01 -15.06 -26.08
CA ARG A 493 -0.64 -15.33 -27.38
C ARG A 493 -2.08 -15.83 -27.20
N CYS A 494 -2.31 -16.73 -26.25
CA CYS A 494 -3.66 -17.22 -25.95
C CYS A 494 -4.57 -16.08 -25.44
N CYS A 495 -4.06 -15.22 -24.54
CA CYS A 495 -4.78 -14.03 -24.11
C CYS A 495 -5.04 -13.04 -25.25
N LYS A 496 -4.14 -12.91 -26.22
CA LYS A 496 -4.34 -12.06 -27.39
C LYS A 496 -5.51 -12.57 -28.25
N ILE A 497 -5.51 -13.86 -28.60
CA ILE A 497 -6.59 -14.49 -29.38
C ILE A 497 -7.93 -14.37 -28.65
N PHE A 498 -7.95 -14.67 -27.35
CA PHE A 498 -9.16 -14.56 -26.54
C PHE A 498 -9.77 -13.15 -26.57
N ARG A 499 -8.95 -12.10 -26.61
CA ARG A 499 -9.39 -10.71 -26.69
C ARG A 499 -9.83 -10.25 -28.08
N GLU A 500 -9.42 -10.97 -29.11
CA GLU A 500 -9.90 -10.75 -30.48
C GLU A 500 -11.26 -11.42 -30.70
N GLN A 501 -11.51 -12.53 -30.00
CA GLN A 501 -12.76 -13.29 -30.06
C GLN A 501 -13.88 -12.75 -29.14
N PHE A 502 -13.54 -12.11 -28.01
CA PHE A 502 -14.47 -11.61 -26.99
C PHE A 502 -14.08 -10.20 -26.50
#